data_AF-A0A5R8ZYV8-F1
#
_entry.id   AF-A0A5R8ZYV8-F1
#
_cell.length_a   1.000
_cell.length_b   1.000
_cell.length_c   1.000
_cell.angle_alpha   90.00
_cell.angle_beta   90.00
_cell.angle_gamma   90.00
#
_symmetry.space_group_name_H-M   'P 1'
#
loop_
_entity.id
_entity.type
_entity.pdbx_description
1 polymer ?
#
loop_
_entity_poly.entity_id
_entity_poly.type
_entity_poly.pdbx_seq_one_letter_code
_entity_poly.pdbx_strand_id
1 'polypeptide(L)' 'MFRNSRNGSSQKTLATEVGDIDLAVVRDRAGSFTPMLVPKGQRRLDGLDPQPWRCLGARPEHSLSTGI' A
#
# COMPACT_ATOMS: atom_id res chain seq x y z
N MET A 1 4.86 18.80 13.90
CA MET A 1 4.01 18.18 12.86
C MET A 1 4.90 17.49 11.84
N PHE A 2 4.62 16.22 11.50
CA PHE A 2 5.38 15.51 10.47
C PHE A 2 5.13 16.14 9.09
N ARG A 3 6.21 16.39 8.33
CA ARG A 3 6.16 17.03 7.00
C ARG A 3 5.20 16.33 6.03
N ASN A 4 5.07 15.01 6.16
CA ASN A 4 4.09 14.23 5.45
C ASN A 4 3.24 13.43 6.44
N SER A 5 1.93 13.65 6.41
CA SER A 5 0.96 12.97 7.26
C SER A 5 -0.22 12.52 6.41
N ARG A 6 -1.02 11.58 6.92
CA ARG A 6 -2.29 11.19 6.27
C ARG A 6 -3.20 12.42 6.12
N ASN A 7 -3.86 12.52 4.97
CA ASN A 7 -4.78 13.58 4.62
C ASN A 7 -6.16 12.98 4.27
N GLY A 8 -6.67 12.16 5.20
CA GLY A 8 -7.91 11.42 5.00
C GLY A 8 -7.79 10.21 4.07
N SER A 9 -8.94 9.74 3.63
CA SER A 9 -9.08 8.61 2.72
C SER A 9 -10.12 8.91 1.64
N SER A 10 -9.94 8.37 0.45
CA SER A 10 -10.91 8.42 -0.64
C SER A 10 -11.58 7.07 -0.81
N GLN A 11 -12.90 7.06 -0.93
CA GLN A 11 -13.65 5.84 -1.20
C GLN A 11 -13.42 5.37 -2.64
N LYS A 12 -13.32 4.06 -2.82
CA LYS A 12 -13.14 3.41 -4.10
C LYS A 12 -13.84 2.07 -4.11
N THR A 13 -14.88 1.94 -4.92
CA THR A 13 -15.52 0.66 -5.21
C THR A 13 -14.73 -0.08 -6.30
N LEU A 14 -14.46 -1.36 -6.06
CA LEU A 14 -13.81 -2.28 -6.97
C LEU A 14 -14.73 -3.43 -7.33
N ALA A 15 -14.85 -3.71 -8.63
CA ALA A 15 -15.47 -4.94 -9.09
C ALA A 15 -14.46 -6.08 -8.97
N THR A 16 -14.81 -7.12 -8.22
CA THR A 16 -14.04 -8.36 -8.06
C THR A 16 -14.87 -9.55 -8.49
N GLU A 17 -14.25 -10.74 -8.55
CA GLU A 17 -14.96 -11.99 -8.88
C GLU A 17 -16.06 -12.35 -7.87
N VAL A 18 -15.92 -11.91 -6.62
CA VAL A 18 -16.88 -12.17 -5.54
C VAL A 18 -17.95 -11.06 -5.45
N GLY A 19 -17.83 -10.01 -6.27
CA GLY A 19 -18.72 -8.85 -6.30
C GLY A 19 -17.99 -7.53 -6.01
N ASP A 20 -18.77 -6.49 -5.76
CA ASP A 20 -18.24 -5.15 -5.49
C ASP A 20 -17.72 -5.02 -4.06
N ILE A 21 -16.51 -4.46 -3.92
CA ILE A 21 -15.85 -4.23 -2.63
C ILE A 21 -15.55 -2.74 -2.49
N ASP A 22 -15.91 -2.16 -1.35
CA ASP A 22 -15.57 -0.78 -1.01
C ASP A 22 -14.22 -0.69 -0.29
N LEU A 23 -13.36 0.21 -0.76
CA LEU A 23 -12.05 0.47 -0.19
C LEU A 23 -11.90 1.93 0.26
N ALA A 24 -11.28 2.11 1.41
CA ALA A 24 -10.80 3.40 1.88
C ALA A 24 -9.32 3.59 1.49
N VAL A 25 -9.05 4.28 0.39
CA VAL A 25 -7.68 4.53 -0.09
C VAL A 25 -7.09 5.71 0.66
N VAL A 26 -6.05 5.45 1.46
CA VAL A 26 -5.34 6.49 2.20
C VAL A 26 -4.55 7.38 1.25
N ARG A 27 -4.55 8.69 1.53
CA ARG A 27 -3.75 9.69 0.83
C ARG A 27 -2.86 10.41 1.81
N ASP A 28 -1.65 10.77 1.39
CA ASP A 28 -0.74 11.62 2.15
C ASP A 28 -0.83 13.08 1.68
N ARG A 29 -0.40 14.04 2.52
CA ARG A 29 -0.46 15.46 2.17
C ARG A 29 0.42 15.84 0.98
N ALA A 30 1.59 15.21 0.85
CA ALA A 30 2.49 15.45 -0.27
C ALA A 30 2.01 14.74 -1.57
N GLY A 31 1.03 13.86 -1.49
CA GLY A 31 0.56 13.03 -2.61
C GLY A 31 1.62 12.05 -3.12
N SER A 32 2.63 11.73 -2.31
CA SER A 32 3.73 10.83 -2.68
C SER A 32 3.39 9.35 -2.51
N PHE A 33 2.28 9.00 -1.86
CA PHE A 33 1.86 7.61 -1.67
C PHE A 33 1.24 7.05 -2.96
N THR A 34 1.90 6.01 -3.49
CA THR A 34 1.42 5.24 -4.65
C THR A 34 0.85 3.91 -4.17
N PRO A 35 -0.48 3.67 -4.23
CA PRO A 35 -1.07 2.39 -3.85
C PRO A 35 -0.63 1.28 -4.81
N MET A 36 -0.06 0.20 -4.27
CA MET A 36 0.52 -0.89 -5.06
C MET A 36 -0.48 -2.02 -5.37
N LEU A 37 -1.26 -2.44 -4.36
CA LEU A 37 -2.24 -3.53 -4.53
C LEU A 37 -3.37 -3.14 -5.50
N VAL A 38 -3.79 -1.89 -5.42
CA VAL A 38 -4.85 -1.36 -6.27
C VAL A 38 -4.41 -0.01 -6.82
N PRO A 39 -3.76 0.01 -8.00
CA PRO A 39 -3.31 1.22 -8.67
C PRO A 39 -4.40 2.29 -8.79
N LYS A 40 -3.96 3.55 -8.86
CA LYS A 40 -4.86 4.67 -9.10
C LYS A 40 -5.56 4.50 -10.46
N GLY A 41 -6.86 4.76 -10.51
CA GLY A 41 -7.66 4.66 -11.74
C GLY A 41 -8.21 3.26 -12.05
N GLN A 42 -7.62 2.19 -11.52
CA GLN A 42 -8.11 0.82 -11.74
C GLN A 42 -9.44 0.58 -11.00
N ARG A 43 -10.46 0.04 -11.68
CA ARG A 43 -11.82 -0.20 -11.12
C ARG A 43 -12.19 -1.68 -11.00
N ARG A 44 -11.41 -2.56 -11.62
CA ARG A 44 -11.61 -4.02 -11.59
C ARG A 44 -10.35 -4.70 -11.05
N LEU A 45 -10.55 -5.75 -10.26
CA LEU A 45 -9.48 -6.58 -9.72
C LEU A 45 -9.73 -8.02 -10.18
N ASP A 46 -9.04 -8.42 -11.23
CA ASP A 46 -9.13 -9.77 -11.80
C ASP A 46 -7.81 -10.47 -11.44
N GLY A 47 -7.86 -11.63 -10.77
CA GLY A 47 -6.68 -12.40 -10.38
C GLY A 47 -5.61 -11.63 -9.60
N LEU A 48 -5.67 -11.66 -8.25
CA LEU A 48 -4.57 -11.13 -7.42
C LEU A 48 -3.33 -12.00 -7.55
N ASP A 49 -2.32 -11.54 -8.30
CA ASP A 49 -1.00 -12.14 -8.23
C ASP A 49 -0.44 -11.96 -6.80
N PRO A 50 0.11 -13.03 -6.18
CA PRO A 50 0.70 -12.96 -4.85
C PRO A 50 1.97 -12.10 -4.91
N GLN A 51 1.81 -10.79 -4.70
CA GLN A 51 2.94 -9.89 -4.52
C GLN A 51 3.52 -10.11 -3.11
N PRO A 52 4.83 -10.41 -2.99
CA PRO A 52 5.48 -10.42 -1.69
C PRO A 52 5.47 -8.97 -1.20
N TRP A 53 4.71 -8.69 -0.15
CA TRP A 53 4.70 -7.43 0.58
C TRP A 53 6.06 -7.21 1.26
N ARG A 54 7.15 -7.12 0.49
CA ARG A 54 8.42 -6.66 1.01
C ARG A 54 8.22 -5.20 1.39
N CYS A 55 8.23 -4.95 2.69
CA CYS A 55 8.39 -3.63 3.27
C CYS A 55 9.71 -3.03 2.75
N LEU A 56 9.69 -2.41 1.57
CA LEU A 56 10.76 -1.57 1.05
C LEU A 56 10.82 -0.31 1.92
N GLY A 57 11.52 -0.43 3.05
CA GLY A 57 11.65 0.62 4.06
C GLY A 57 12.43 0.19 5.31
N ALA A 58 12.47 -1.11 5.62
CA ALA A 58 13.38 -1.62 6.65
C ALA A 58 14.76 -1.85 6.01
N ARG A 59 15.70 -0.93 6.23
CA ARG A 59 17.12 -1.24 6.05
C ARG A 59 17.43 -2.41 6.99
N PRO A 60 18.04 -3.51 6.53
CA PRO A 60 18.55 -4.50 7.46
C PRO A 60 19.77 -3.88 8.13
N GLU A 61 19.61 -3.35 9.35
CA GLU A 61 20.75 -3.30 10.27
C GLU A 61 21.17 -4.73 10.56
N HIS A 62 22.05 -5.27 9.72
CA HIS A 62 22.85 -6.43 10.06
C HIS A 62 23.78 -6.03 11.21
N SER A 63 23.27 -6.13 12.44
CA SER A 63 24.09 -6.23 13.64
C SER A 63 24.83 -7.56 13.55
N LEU A 64 26.07 -7.53 13.07
CA LEU A 64 26.99 -8.63 13.27
C LEU A 64 27.40 -8.60 14.73
N SER A 65 26.77 -9.45 15.52
CA SER A 65 27.18 -9.78 16.88
C SER A 65 26.76 -11.21 17.20
N THR A 66 27.55 -12.16 16.72
CA THR A 66 27.74 -13.46 17.36
C THR A 66 29.24 -13.75 17.27
N GLY A 67 29.88 -13.81 18.42
CA GLY A 67 31.30 -14.11 18.55
C GLY A 67 31.64 -15.56 18.29
N ILE A 68 32.89 -15.77 17.90
CA ILE A 68 33.86 -16.67 18.53
C ILE A 68 35.16 -15.86 18.62
#